data_AF-A0A7H1M8R3-F1
#
_entry.id   AF-A0A7H1M8R3-F1
#
_cell.length_a   1.000
_cell.length_b   1.000
_cell.length_c   1.000
_cell.angle_alpha   90.00
_cell.angle_beta   90.00
_cell.angle_gamma   90.00
#
_symmetry.space_group_name_H-M   'P 1'
#
loop_
_entity.id
_entity.type
_entity.pdbx_description
1 polymer ?
#
loop_
_entity_poly.entity_id
_entity_poly.type
_entity_poly.pdbx_seq_one_letter_code
_entity_poly.pdbx_strand_id
1 'polypeptide(L)'
;MSAKITPEEIESKIDKVDYHRVGETTIIVCSLTLKSGFVVIGKAACISHDIFDEQVGCELALKDAMSRLWELEAYRVKENAVMQKAEV
;
A
#
# COMPACT_ATOMS: atom_id res chain seq x y z
N MET A 1 -8.73 24.04 6.96
CA MET A 1 -8.81 22.70 7.60
C MET A 1 -7.48 22.00 7.33
N SER A 2 -6.77 21.59 8.38
CA SER A 2 -5.52 20.85 8.23
C SER A 2 -5.83 19.43 7.73
N ALA A 3 -5.54 19.17 6.46
CA ALA A 3 -5.69 17.85 5.89
C ALA A 3 -4.55 16.94 6.39
N LYS A 4 -4.71 16.44 7.62
CA LYS A 4 -3.81 15.44 8.20
C LYS A 4 -4.31 14.08 7.76
N ILE A 5 -3.46 13.34 7.06
CA ILE A 5 -3.70 11.93 6.77
C ILE A 5 -3.23 11.16 8.00
N THR A 6 -4.12 10.38 8.59
CA THR A 6 -3.79 9.51 9.72
C THR A 6 -3.60 8.06 9.25
N PRO A 7 -2.71 7.28 9.88
CA PRO A 7 -2.55 5.86 9.57
C PRO A 7 -3.87 5.10 9.72
N GLU A 8 -4.64 5.40 10.78
CA GLU A 8 -5.92 4.74 11.07
C GLU A 8 -6.96 4.96 9.96
N GLU A 9 -7.00 6.14 9.34
CA GLU A 9 -7.89 6.40 8.20
C GLU A 9 -7.48 5.61 6.96
N ILE A 10 -6.18 5.44 6.75
CA ILE A 10 -5.67 4.62 5.65
C ILE A 10 -6.05 3.16 5.87
N GLU A 11 -5.79 2.64 7.07
CA GLU A 11 -6.12 1.26 7.44
C GLU A 11 -7.62 0.99 7.37
N SER A 12 -8.46 1.95 7.77
CA SER A 12 -9.92 1.85 7.66
C SER A 12 -10.43 1.76 6.22
N LYS A 13 -9.65 2.22 5.22
CA LYS A 13 -10.01 2.11 3.80
C LYS A 13 -9.67 0.75 3.20
N ILE A 14 -8.89 -0.05 3.89
CA ILE A 14 -8.49 -1.38 3.43
C ILE A 14 -9.69 -2.31 3.63
N ASP A 15 -10.03 -3.03 2.58
CA ASP A 15 -11.08 -4.05 2.59
C ASP A 15 -10.47 -5.45 2.72
N LYS A 16 -9.44 -5.72 1.91
CA LYS A 16 -8.80 -7.04 1.85
C LYS A 16 -7.31 -6.94 1.60
N VAL A 17 -6.56 -7.85 2.20
CA VAL A 17 -5.13 -8.04 1.96
C VAL A 17 -4.91 -9.49 1.53
N ASP A 18 -4.34 -9.68 0.35
CA ASP A 18 -3.95 -10.99 -0.17
C ASP A 18 -2.45 -11.03 -0.41
N TYR A 19 -1.83 -12.18 -0.16
CA TYR A 19 -0.42 -12.40 -0.43
C TYR A 19 -0.28 -13.46 -1.52
N HIS A 20 0.58 -13.17 -2.49
CA HIS A 20 0.88 -14.05 -3.60
C HIS A 20 2.38 -14.24 -3.70
N ARG A 21 2.83 -15.48 -3.56
CA ARG A 21 4.19 -15.86 -3.89
C ARG A 21 4.30 -16.07 -5.40
N VAL A 22 5.30 -15.44 -6.02
CA VAL A 22 5.48 -15.53 -7.48
C VAL A 22 6.28 -16.79 -7.82
N GLY A 23 5.58 -17.90 -8.10
CA GLY A 23 6.21 -19.16 -8.50
C GLY A 23 7.19 -19.72 -7.45
N GLU A 24 8.27 -20.34 -7.91
CA GLU A 24 9.37 -20.85 -7.05
C GLU A 24 10.38 -19.77 -6.66
N THR A 25 10.00 -18.48 -6.72
CA THR A 25 10.90 -17.39 -6.35
C THR A 25 10.80 -17.02 -4.87
N THR A 26 11.66 -16.10 -4.45
CA THR A 26 11.66 -15.46 -3.13
C THR A 26 10.86 -14.15 -3.12
N ILE A 27 10.01 -13.93 -4.14
CA ILE A 27 9.21 -12.71 -4.28
C ILE A 27 7.81 -12.95 -3.72
N ILE A 28 7.43 -12.11 -2.77
CA ILE A 28 6.08 -12.02 -2.24
C ILE A 28 5.46 -10.72 -2.73
N VAL A 29 4.27 -10.83 -3.30
CA VAL A 29 3.45 -9.72 -3.74
C VAL A 29 2.27 -9.60 -2.78
N CYS A 30 2.05 -8.41 -2.24
CA CYS A 30 0.91 -8.09 -1.41
C CYS A 30 -0.10 -7.30 -2.25
N SER A 31 -1.30 -7.83 -2.41
CA SER A 31 -2.43 -7.16 -3.08
C SER A 31 -3.36 -6.60 -2.01
N LEU A 32 -3.42 -5.28 -1.95
CA LEU A 32 -4.15 -4.53 -0.92
C LEU A 32 -5.35 -3.86 -1.58
N THR A 33 -6.52 -4.45 -1.39
CA THR A 33 -7.78 -4.01 -1.99
C THR A 33 -8.44 -3.01 -1.07
N LEU A 34 -8.74 -1.82 -1.59
CA LEU A 34 -9.45 -0.77 -0.88
C LEU A 34 -10.97 -0.97 -1.02
N LYS A 35 -11.73 -0.39 -0.09
CA LYS A 35 -13.21 -0.32 -0.16
C LYS A 35 -13.74 0.34 -1.43
N SER A 36 -12.92 1.15 -2.09
CA SER A 36 -13.24 1.74 -3.40
C SER A 36 -13.13 0.74 -4.57
N GLY A 37 -12.65 -0.48 -4.33
CA GLY A 37 -12.32 -1.46 -5.37
C GLY A 37 -10.95 -1.24 -6.03
N PHE A 38 -10.21 -0.19 -5.64
CA PHE A 38 -8.86 0.04 -6.13
C PHE A 38 -7.87 -0.90 -5.44
N VAL A 39 -6.95 -1.48 -6.22
CA VAL A 39 -5.96 -2.44 -5.71
C VAL A 39 -4.59 -1.79 -5.72
N VAL A 40 -3.96 -1.72 -4.54
CA VAL A 40 -2.58 -1.30 -4.36
C VAL A 40 -1.72 -2.55 -4.23
N ILE A 41 -0.67 -2.64 -5.04
CA ILE A 41 0.22 -3.79 -5.04
C ILE A 41 1.53 -3.41 -4.37
N GLY A 42 1.93 -4.13 -3.33
CA GLY A 42 3.24 -4.11 -2.70
C GLY A 42 4.08 -5.32 -3.10
N LYS A 43 5.41 -5.22 -3.04
CA LYS A 43 6.30 -6.35 -3.33
C LYS A 43 7.49 -6.39 -2.39
N ALA A 44 7.91 -7.59 -2.04
CA ALA A 44 9.15 -7.86 -1.34
C ALA A 44 9.94 -8.90 -2.14
N ALA A 45 11.19 -8.59 -2.46
CA ALA A 45 12.12 -9.52 -3.09
C ALA A 45 13.24 -9.83 -2.09
N CYS A 46 13.36 -11.09 -1.66
CA CYS A 46 14.47 -11.51 -0.80
C CYS A 46 15.67 -11.96 -1.63
N ILE A 47 16.87 -11.65 -1.15
CA ILE A 47 18.15 -11.80 -1.87
C ILE A 47 18.56 -13.28 -2.03
N SER A 48 18.24 -14.14 -1.06
CA SER A 48 18.67 -15.54 -1.05
C SER A 48 17.58 -16.48 -0.52
N HIS A 49 17.44 -17.66 -1.14
CA HIS A 49 16.50 -18.70 -0.74
C HIS A 49 16.82 -19.30 0.64
N ASP A 50 18.10 -19.35 1.01
CA ASP A 50 18.60 -19.95 2.25
C ASP A 50 18.18 -19.20 3.53
N ILE A 51 17.87 -17.90 3.39
CA ILE A 51 17.46 -17.00 4.49
C ILE A 51 16.03 -16.48 4.22
N PHE A 52 15.30 -17.15 3.33
CA PHE A 52 13.94 -16.73 2.99
C PHE A 52 13.00 -17.05 4.15
N ASP A 53 12.57 -16.00 4.84
CA ASP A 53 11.49 -16.07 5.82
C ASP A 53 10.22 -15.49 5.19
N GLU A 54 9.22 -16.35 4.99
CA GLU A 54 7.96 -15.99 4.35
C GLU A 54 7.19 -14.94 5.18
N GLN A 55 7.31 -14.97 6.51
CA GLN A 55 6.66 -13.98 7.37
C GLN A 55 7.31 -12.60 7.17
N VAL A 56 8.65 -12.55 7.17
CA VAL A 56 9.39 -11.29 6.93
C VAL A 56 9.10 -10.74 5.53
N GLY A 57 9.01 -11.60 4.52
CA GLY A 57 8.63 -11.20 3.17
C GLY A 57 7.21 -10.64 3.08
N CYS A 58 6.25 -11.25 3.77
CA CYS A 58 4.88 -10.75 3.86
C CYS A 58 4.83 -9.39 4.56
N GLU A 59 5.55 -9.21 5.67
CA GLU A 59 5.64 -7.93 6.38
C GLU A 59 6.25 -6.82 5.51
N LEU A 60 7.34 -7.11 4.80
CA LEU A 60 7.95 -6.16 3.88
C LEU A 60 7.00 -5.79 2.72
N ALA A 61 6.30 -6.79 2.15
CA ALA A 61 5.39 -6.57 1.05
C ALA A 61 4.16 -5.74 1.49
N LEU A 62 3.64 -5.99 2.70
CA LEU A 62 2.60 -5.17 3.32
C LEU A 62 3.09 -3.74 3.54
N LYS A 63 4.29 -3.57 4.12
CA LYS A 63 4.85 -2.25 4.38
C LYS A 63 5.03 -1.43 3.09
N ASP A 64 5.49 -2.07 2.01
CA ASP A 64 5.61 -1.45 0.68
C ASP A 64 4.22 -1.07 0.11
N ALA A 65 3.22 -1.95 0.24
CA ALA A 65 1.84 -1.65 -0.17
C ALA A 65 1.26 -0.45 0.62
N MET A 66 1.47 -0.41 1.94
CA MET A 66 1.02 0.69 2.81
C MET A 66 1.70 2.01 2.46
N SER A 67 3.01 1.99 2.17
CA SER A 67 3.73 3.19 1.71
C SER A 67 3.15 3.73 0.40
N ARG A 68 2.87 2.85 -0.57
CA ARG A 68 2.24 3.26 -1.84
C ARG A 68 0.84 3.84 -1.62
N LEU A 69 0.06 3.22 -0.74
CA LEU A 69 -1.27 3.72 -0.38
C LEU A 69 -1.18 5.12 0.26
N TRP A 70 -0.19 5.34 1.13
CA TRP A 70 0.07 6.66 1.72
C TRP A 70 0.38 7.71 0.65
N GLU A 71 1.24 7.39 -0.32
CA GLU A 71 1.57 8.30 -1.42
C GLU A 71 0.35 8.68 -2.26
N LEU A 72 -0.52 7.70 -2.57
CA LEU A 72 -1.77 7.93 -3.29
C LEU A 72 -2.74 8.82 -2.51
N GLU A 73 -2.88 8.59 -1.20
CA GLU A 73 -3.73 9.40 -0.34
C GLU A 73 -3.18 10.83 -0.17
N ALA A 74 -1.86 10.98 -0.05
CA ALA A 74 -1.19 12.27 -0.03
C ALA A 74 -1.42 13.04 -1.32
N TYR A 75 -1.31 12.37 -2.47
CA TYR A 75 -1.63 12.95 -3.77
C TYR A 75 -3.10 13.39 -3.85
N ARG A 76 -4.05 12.51 -3.52
CA ARG A 76 -5.50 12.82 -3.53
C ARG A 76 -5.84 14.04 -2.68
N VAL A 77 -5.30 14.11 -1.46
CA VAL A 77 -5.53 15.22 -0.53
C VAL A 77 -4.96 16.52 -1.09
N LYS A 78 -3.75 16.48 -1.65
CA LYS A 78 -3.10 17.66 -2.21
C LYS A 78 -3.81 18.15 -3.47
N GLU A 79 -4.21 17.25 -4.35
CA GLU A 79 -4.96 17.56 -5.57
C GLU A 79 -6.29 18.23 -5.23
N ASN A 80 -7.07 17.65 -4.31
CA ASN A 80 -8.32 18.24 -3.85
C ASN A 80 -8.14 19.64 -3.24
N ALA A 81 -7.06 19.85 -2.50
CA ALA A 81 -6.74 21.15 -1.90
C ALA A 81 -6.35 22.22 -2.95
N VAL A 82 -5.78 21.80 -4.09
CA VAL A 82 -5.48 22.71 -5.21
C VAL A 82 -6.75 23.01 -6.00
N MET A 83 -7.56 22.00 -6.32
CA MET A 83 -8.82 22.18 -7.06
C MET A 83 -9.79 23.12 -6.32
N GLN A 84 -9.91 23.01 -5.01
CA GLN A 84 -10.73 23.93 -4.20
C GLN A 84 -10.23 25.39 -4.18
N LYS A 85 -8.96 25.64 -4.55
CA LYS A 85 -8.42 27.00 -4.67
C LYS A 85 -8.58 27.59 -6.07
N ALA A 86 -8.88 26.77 -7.08
CA ALA A 86 -9.05 27.21 -8.46
C ALA A 86 -10.47 27.71 -8.76
N GLU A 87 -11.44 27.42 -7.88
CA GLU A 87 -12.84 27.84 -8.00
C GLU A 87 -13.19 29.13 -7.24
N VAL A 88 -12.19 29.92 -6.82
CA VAL A 88 -12.35 31.23 -6.15
C VAL A 88 -11.75 32.36 -6.99
#